data_AF-A0A0D3AGF6-F1
#
_entry.id   AF-A0A0D3AGF6-F1
#
_cell.length_a   1.000
_cell.length_b   1.000
_cell.length_c   1.000
_cell.angle_alpha   90.00
_cell.angle_beta   90.00
_cell.angle_gamma   90.00
#
_symmetry.space_group_name_H-M   'P 1'
#
loop_
_entity.id
_entity.type
_entity.pdbx_description
1 polymer ?
#
loop_
_entity_poly.entity_id
_entity_poly.type
_entity_poly.pdbx_seq_one_letter_code
_entity_poly.pdbx_strand_id
1 'polypeptide(L)'
;WYDKIPVQTVVWVANRDAPINDISGVVSISDNGNLVVTDGRNSLLWSTNVTVPVAPNDTWIQLMENGNLRLQDNRNNGEIIWESFKHPYSSMLPRMSLLINSKTGEN
;
A
#
# COMPACT_ATOMS: atom_id res chain seq x y z
N TRP A 1 4.26 8.94 -7.61
CA TRP A 1 4.40 10.32 -8.14
C TRP A 1 3.74 10.36 -9.51
N TYR A 2 3.56 11.53 -10.11
CA TYR A 2 3.07 11.62 -11.50
C TYR A 2 4.21 11.32 -12.48
N ASP A 3 4.01 10.39 -13.41
CA ASP A 3 5.01 9.95 -14.38
C ASP A 3 5.31 11.01 -15.46
N LYS A 4 4.30 11.80 -15.84
CA LYS A 4 4.34 12.78 -16.94
C LYS A 4 4.58 14.22 -16.50
N ILE A 5 4.67 14.49 -15.20
CA ILE A 5 4.92 15.83 -14.66
C ILE A 5 6.39 15.93 -14.25
N PRO A 6 7.19 16.86 -14.82
CA PRO A 6 8.61 16.97 -14.51
C PRO A 6 8.90 17.31 -13.05
N VAL A 7 8.00 18.07 -12.42
CA VAL A 7 8.06 18.36 -10.98
C VAL A 7 7.63 17.10 -10.23
N GLN A 8 8.54 16.53 -9.45
CA GLN A 8 8.29 15.32 -8.69
C GLN A 8 7.32 15.61 -7.53
N THR A 9 6.03 15.37 -7.77
CA THR A 9 5.00 15.43 -6.74
C THR A 9 4.75 14.03 -6.18
N VAL A 10 5.15 13.81 -4.93
CA VAL A 10 4.87 12.57 -4.19
C VAL A 10 3.42 12.59 -3.70
N VAL A 11 2.64 11.58 -4.08
CA VAL A 11 1.20 11.51 -3.83
C VAL A 11 0.81 10.50 -2.75
N TRP A 12 1.69 9.53 -2.48
CA TRP A 12 1.51 8.51 -1.47
C TRP A 12 2.88 7.98 -1.03
N VAL A 13 3.03 7.65 0.26
CA VAL A 13 4.26 7.12 0.87
C VAL A 13 3.86 6.04 1.87
N ALA A 14 4.40 4.84 1.73
CA ALA A 14 4.15 3.71 2.63
C ALA A 14 4.71 3.97 4.03
N ASN A 15 6.03 4.13 4.12
CA ASN A 15 6.80 4.19 5.36
C ASN A 15 7.08 5.63 5.83
N ARG A 16 6.08 6.53 5.77
CA ARG A 16 6.25 7.94 6.16
C ARG A 16 6.78 8.09 7.59
N ASP A 17 6.25 7.30 8.52
CA ASP A 17 6.58 7.40 9.94
C ASP A 17 7.87 6.66 10.31
N ALA A 18 8.37 5.81 9.40
CA ALA A 18 9.56 4.99 9.57
C ALA A 18 10.48 5.08 8.33
N PRO A 19 11.13 6.25 8.12
CA PRO A 19 11.96 6.48 6.95
C PRO A 19 13.24 5.63 6.97
N ILE A 20 13.72 5.29 5.77
CA ILE A 20 14.99 4.59 5.56
C ILE A 20 16.02 5.64 5.16
N ASN A 21 17.14 5.69 5.89
CA ASN A 21 18.20 6.69 5.69
C ASN A 21 19.39 6.17 4.86
N ASP A 22 19.21 5.03 4.20
CA ASP A 22 20.19 4.40 3.32
C ASP A 22 19.50 3.79 2.08
N ILE A 23 20.24 2.98 1.31
CA ILE A 23 19.76 2.34 0.07
C ILE A 23 19.34 0.88 0.26
N SER A 24 19.19 0.43 1.50
CA SER A 24 18.98 -0.99 1.84
C SER A 24 17.52 -1.41 1.88
N GLY A 25 16.59 -0.49 1.62
CA GLY A 25 15.16 -0.73 1.69
C GLY A 25 14.66 -1.78 0.68
N VAL A 26 13.77 -2.65 1.14
CA VAL A 26 13.15 -3.71 0.34
C VAL A 26 11.64 -3.63 0.42
N VAL A 27 10.98 -3.78 -0.72
CA VAL A 27 9.52 -3.93 -0.82
C VAL A 27 9.24 -5.36 -1.27
N SER A 28 8.43 -6.11 -0.52
CA SER A 28 8.15 -7.52 -0.80
C SER A 28 6.77 -7.95 -0.29
N ILE A 29 6.34 -9.15 -0.67
CA ILE A 29 5.20 -9.85 -0.06
C ILE A 29 5.75 -10.78 1.02
N SER A 30 5.34 -10.59 2.28
CA SER A 30 5.74 -11.43 3.41
C SER A 30 5.01 -12.77 3.43
N ASP A 31 5.47 -13.70 4.26
CA ASP A 31 4.95 -15.08 4.38
C ASP A 31 3.44 -15.19 4.70
N ASN A 32 2.85 -14.11 5.22
CA ASN A 32 1.42 -13.99 5.53
C ASN A 32 0.63 -13.23 4.44
N GLY A 33 1.22 -13.00 3.27
CA GLY A 33 0.58 -12.37 2.12
C GLY A 33 0.52 -10.85 2.18
N ASN A 34 1.03 -10.21 3.23
CA ASN A 34 1.03 -8.76 3.32
C ASN A 34 2.11 -8.14 2.43
N LEU A 35 1.82 -6.97 1.85
CA LEU A 35 2.86 -6.12 1.29
C LEU A 35 3.58 -5.43 2.45
N VAL A 36 4.92 -5.52 2.45
CA VAL A 36 5.78 -4.99 3.51
C VAL A 36 6.92 -4.15 2.96
N VAL A 37 7.38 -3.20 3.79
CA VAL A 37 8.64 -2.47 3.61
C VAL A 37 9.57 -2.85 4.75
N THR A 38 10.79 -3.28 4.43
CA THR A 38 11.84 -3.59 5.41
C THR A 38 13.12 -2.80 5.13
N ASP A 39 13.95 -2.62 6.16
CA ASP A 39 15.33 -2.14 5.99
C ASP A 39 16.30 -3.28 5.62
N GLY A 40 17.58 -2.96 5.43
CA GLY A 40 18.64 -3.92 5.13
C GLY A 40 18.98 -4.90 6.25
N ARG A 41 18.36 -4.76 7.43
CA ARG A 41 18.45 -5.70 8.55
C ARG A 41 17.18 -6.54 8.69
N ASN A 42 16.29 -6.50 7.69
CA ASN A 42 14.98 -7.12 7.69
C ASN A 42 14.05 -6.62 8.80
N SER A 43 14.29 -5.41 9.34
CA SER A 43 13.35 -4.79 10.27
C SER A 43 12.11 -4.32 9.52
N LEU A 44 10.92 -4.70 10.00
CA LEU A 44 9.65 -4.26 9.43
C LEU A 44 9.41 -2.78 9.74
N LEU A 45 9.22 -1.97 8.70
CA LEU A 45 8.98 -0.53 8.80
C LEU A 45 7.54 -0.16 8.46
N TRP A 46 6.90 -0.92 7.58
CA TRP A 46 5.51 -0.71 7.19
C TRP A 46 4.90 -2.01 6.66
N SER A 47 3.60 -2.19 6.87
CA SER A 47 2.82 -3.30 6.32
C SER A 47 1.39 -2.85 5.99
N THR A 48 0.76 -3.52 5.05
CA THR A 48 -0.68 -3.39 4.78
C THR A 48 -1.57 -3.80 5.96
N ASN A 49 -1.03 -4.58 6.92
CA ASN A 49 -1.74 -5.04 8.13
C ASN A 49 -3.09 -5.71 7.86
N VAL A 50 -3.20 -6.43 6.74
CA VAL A 50 -4.36 -7.28 6.44
C VAL A 50 -4.34 -8.48 7.38
N THR A 51 -5.47 -8.71 8.04
CA THR A 51 -5.66 -9.78 9.04
C THR A 51 -6.01 -11.12 8.40
N VAL A 52 -6.47 -11.12 7.14
CA VAL A 52 -6.76 -12.33 6.38
C VAL A 52 -5.43 -13.01 6.01
N PRO A 53 -5.14 -14.22 6.50
CA PRO A 53 -3.93 -14.93 6.12
C PRO A 53 -4.07 -15.41 4.68
N VAL A 54 -3.15 -14.95 3.82
CA VAL A 54 -3.02 -15.39 2.44
C VAL A 54 -1.60 -15.90 2.25
N ALA A 55 -1.42 -17.00 1.52
CA ALA A 55 -0.06 -17.43 1.19
C ALA A 55 0.58 -16.40 0.23
N PRO A 56 1.92 -16.22 0.24
CA PRO A 56 2.58 -15.20 -0.58
C PRO A 56 2.38 -15.43 -2.07
N ASN A 57 2.33 -16.70 -2.49
CA ASN A 57 2.08 -17.12 -3.86
C ASN A 57 0.61 -16.93 -4.30
N ASP A 58 -0.29 -16.73 -3.35
CA ASP A 58 -1.71 -16.51 -3.57
C ASP A 58 -2.09 -15.03 -3.46
N THR A 59 -1.11 -14.15 -3.28
CA THR A 59 -1.30 -12.69 -3.24
C THR A 59 -0.52 -12.00 -4.32
N TRP A 60 -1.06 -10.92 -4.87
CA TRP A 60 -0.32 -10.07 -5.80
C TRP A 60 -0.70 -8.60 -5.67
N ILE A 61 0.14 -7.75 -6.25
CA ILE A 61 0.03 -6.30 -6.17
C ILE A 61 -0.25 -5.74 -7.56
N GLN A 62 -1.23 -4.83 -7.64
CA GLN A 62 -1.58 -4.14 -8.87
C GLN A 62 -1.57 -2.63 -8.67
N LEU A 63 -0.82 -1.91 -9.50
CA LEU A 63 -0.96 -0.46 -9.62
C LEU A 63 -1.94 -0.14 -10.76
N MET A 64 -3.08 0.44 -10.39
CA MET A 64 -4.12 0.82 -11.35
C MET A 64 -3.76 2.11 -12.09
N GLU A 65 -4.34 2.35 -13.26
CA GLU A 65 -4.13 3.58 -14.05
C GLU A 65 -4.51 4.86 -13.31
N ASN A 66 -5.45 4.77 -12.35
CA ASN A 66 -5.83 5.90 -11.51
C ASN A 66 -4.84 6.16 -10.36
N GLY A 67 -3.77 5.38 -10.23
CA GLY A 67 -2.76 5.48 -9.17
C GLY A 67 -3.08 4.69 -7.90
N ASN A 68 -4.18 3.93 -7.86
CA ASN A 68 -4.52 3.09 -6.71
C ASN A 68 -3.65 1.82 -6.72
N LEU A 69 -2.80 1.67 -5.70
CA LEU A 69 -2.10 0.42 -5.41
C LEU A 69 -3.02 -0.52 -4.64
N ARG A 70 -3.18 -1.75 -5.13
CA ARG A 70 -4.07 -2.78 -4.58
C ARG A 70 -3.28 -4.03 -4.22
N LEU A 71 -3.66 -4.65 -3.10
CA LEU A 71 -3.28 -6.02 -2.75
C LEU A 71 -4.49 -6.92 -3.01
N GLN A 72 -4.30 -8.04 -3.70
CA GLN A 72 -5.39 -8.92 -4.13
C GLN A 72 -5.13 -10.37 -3.76
N ASP A 73 -6.18 -11.04 -3.26
CA ASP A 73 -6.20 -12.47 -2.95
C ASP A 73 -6.67 -13.27 -4.18
N ASN A 74 -5.77 -14.09 -4.73
CA ASN A 74 -6.01 -14.90 -5.91
C ASN A 74 -6.90 -16.12 -5.64
N ARG A 75 -7.06 -16.55 -4.37
CA ARG A 75 -7.93 -17.67 -4.01
C ARG A 75 -9.40 -17.33 -4.22
N ASN A 76 -9.73 -16.04 -4.16
CA ASN A 76 -11.08 -15.49 -4.24
C ASN A 76 -11.29 -14.64 -5.50
N ASN A 77 -10.85 -15.12 -6.67
CA ASN A 77 -11.01 -14.43 -7.96
C ASN A 77 -10.41 -13.00 -7.99
N GLY A 78 -9.31 -12.76 -7.29
CA GLY A 78 -8.68 -11.44 -7.24
C GLY A 78 -9.40 -10.46 -6.32
N GLU A 79 -9.98 -10.95 -5.22
CA GLU A 79 -10.61 -10.12 -4.20
C GLU A 79 -9.63 -9.05 -3.70
N ILE A 80 -10.08 -7.80 -3.66
CA ILE A 80 -9.25 -6.68 -3.22
C ILE A 80 -9.27 -6.64 -1.69
N ILE A 81 -8.15 -6.99 -1.08
CA ILE A 81 -8.01 -7.08 0.39
C ILE A 81 -7.36 -5.82 1.01
N TRP A 82 -6.71 -4.98 0.20
CA TRP A 82 -6.17 -3.69 0.63
C TRP A 82 -6.06 -2.70 -0.54
N GLU A 83 -6.28 -1.41 -0.27
CA GLU A 83 -6.17 -0.34 -1.27
C GLU A 83 -5.50 0.90 -0.68
N SER A 84 -4.46 1.41 -1.35
CA SER A 84 -3.79 2.66 -0.96
C SER A 84 -4.73 3.85 -0.83
N PHE A 85 -5.82 3.86 -1.60
CA PHE A 85 -6.80 4.95 -1.59
C PHE A 85 -7.64 5.01 -0.31
N LYS A 86 -7.79 3.88 0.40
CA LYS A 86 -8.43 3.81 1.71
C LYS A 86 -7.49 4.19 2.85
N HIS A 87 -6.21 4.42 2.53
CA HIS A 87 -5.17 4.79 3.47
C HIS A 87 -4.40 6.03 2.96
N PRO A 88 -5.08 7.18 2.79
CA PRO A 88 -4.50 8.40 2.23
C PRO A 88 -3.57 9.09 3.25
N TYR A 89 -2.32 8.67 3.33
CA TYR A 89 -1.36 9.28 4.27
C TYR A 89 -0.63 10.53 3.75
N SER A 90 -0.84 10.99 2.51
CA SER A 90 0.00 12.08 1.95
C SER A 90 -0.63 13.12 1.03
N SER A 91 -1.64 12.76 0.23
CA SER A 91 -2.29 13.71 -0.68
C SER A 91 -3.57 13.07 -1.18
N MET A 92 -4.64 13.85 -1.29
CA MET A 92 -5.82 13.40 -2.03
C MET A 92 -5.47 13.35 -3.53
N LEU A 93 -5.60 12.19 -4.13
CA LEU A 93 -5.52 11.99 -5.58
C LEU A 93 -6.89 12.28 -6.21
N PRO A 94 -6.95 12.85 -7.43
CA PRO A 94 -8.20 12.92 -8.18
C PRO A 94 -8.82 11.51 -8.29
N ARG A 95 -10.11 11.37 -7.95
CA ARG A 95 -10.89 10.10 -7.88
C ARG A 95 -10.74 9.27 -6.60
N MET A 96 -10.03 9.76 -5.58
CA MET A 96 -10.22 9.24 -4.21
C MET A 96 -11.65 9.58 -3.75
N SER A 97 -12.44 8.56 -3.41
CA SER A 97 -13.72 8.75 -2.75
C SER A 97 -13.48 8.91 -1.25
N LEU A 98 -13.90 10.03 -0.66
CA LEU A 98 -13.94 10.21 0.79
C LEU A 98 -15.02 9.28 1.34
N LEU A 99 -14.63 8.11 1.84
CA LEU A 99 -15.54 7.20 2.51
C LEU A 99 -15.57 7.55 3.99
N ILE A 100 -16.40 8.53 4.36
CA ILE A 100 -16.69 8.80 5.77
C ILE A 100 -17.51 7.60 6.28
N ASN A 101 -16.90 6.74 7.09
CA ASN A 101 -17.66 5.74 7.81
C ASN A 101 -18.41 6.42 8.96
N SER A 102 -19.66 6.80 8.73
CA SER A 102 -20.51 7.50 9.72
C SER A 102 -20.78 6.71 11.00
N LYS A 103 -20.39 5.42 11.07
CA LYS A 103 -20.47 4.60 12.28
C LYS A 103 -19.18 4.59 13.12
N THR A 104 -18.01 4.76 12.50
CA THR A 104 -16.72 4.71 13.21
C THR A 104 -16.00 6.05 13.30
N GLY A 105 -16.40 7.04 12.48
CA GLY A 105 -15.79 8.38 12.48
C GLY A 105 -14.36 8.41 11.92
N GLU A 106 -13.93 7.34 11.26
CA GLU A 106 -12.61 7.24 10.61
C GLU A 106 -12.64 7.91 9.23
N ASN A 107 -11.58 8.66 8.94
CA ASN A 107 -11.32 9.34 7.66
C ASN A 107 -10.46 8.47 6.73
#